data_AF-A0A4R9K112-F1
#
_entry.id   AF-A0A4R9K112-F1
#
_cell.length_a   1.000
_cell.length_b   1.000
_cell.length_c   1.000
_cell.angle_alpha   90.00
_cell.angle_beta   90.00
_cell.angle_gamma   90.00
#
_symmetry.space_group_name_H-M   'P 1'
#
loop_
_entity.id
_entity.type
_entity.pdbx_description
1 polymer ?
#
loop_
_entity_poly.entity_id
_entity_poly.type
_entity_poly.pdbx_seq_one_letter_code
_entity_poly.pdbx_strand_id
1 'polypeptide(L)'
;MFKEYLQYVFSRGQVRSILFTRSILFLFIGITYIAMLNGEATGSGGFMISFLGLIMTFVFNGYVIRSGMDPKKPVDFGNYFVFLFLLAIFLIVFVFLLFILMEPFIGSQNLEILKKQEEADPKAPFSPELIRLSLIIFFVMGSALYYIIPIFLSKLSILKGLRELPNCLRDPDYFVASLSPFVILFFPILLRALISNSKEMMDSFFGQILSIIIFFLIMTADIYLQYPTYYLLKKEKKSEEDPISN
;
A
#
# COMPACT_ATOMS: atom_id res chain seq x y z
N MET A 1 -13.53 2.63 16.76
CA MET A 1 -12.52 3.38 15.98
C MET A 1 -12.59 3.18 14.47
N PHE A 2 -12.60 1.96 13.89
CA PHE A 2 -12.67 1.82 12.41
C PHE A 2 -13.92 2.45 11.77
N LYS A 3 -15.11 2.23 12.36
CA LYS A 3 -16.35 2.87 11.92
C LYS A 3 -16.27 4.40 11.93
N GLU A 4 -15.71 4.98 13.01
CA GLU A 4 -15.49 6.43 13.12
C GLU A 4 -14.51 6.93 12.06
N TYR A 5 -13.46 6.16 11.77
CA TYR A 5 -12.51 6.47 10.71
C TYR A 5 -13.18 6.50 9.33
N LEU A 6 -14.01 5.49 9.01
CA LEU A 6 -14.76 5.49 7.75
C LEU A 6 -15.70 6.69 7.65
N GLN A 7 -16.45 7.00 8.72
CA GLN A 7 -17.31 8.19 8.76
C GLN A 7 -16.51 9.48 8.54
N TYR A 8 -15.34 9.58 9.18
CA TYR A 8 -14.41 10.69 8.98
C TYR A 8 -13.98 10.82 7.51
N VAL A 9 -13.54 9.72 6.87
CA VAL A 9 -13.13 9.74 5.45
C VAL A 9 -14.30 10.11 4.55
N PHE A 10 -15.48 9.52 4.75
CA PHE A 10 -16.66 9.78 3.92
C PHE A 10 -17.19 11.21 4.06
N SER A 11 -17.01 11.83 5.23
CA SER A 11 -17.35 13.25 5.44
C SER A 11 -16.50 14.20 4.59
N ARG A 12 -15.33 13.76 4.10
CA ARG A 12 -14.46 14.56 3.23
C ARG A 12 -14.85 14.40 1.76
N GLY A 13 -15.66 15.34 1.25
CA GLY A 13 -16.04 15.38 -0.16
C GLY A 13 -14.83 15.34 -1.13
N GLN A 14 -13.72 15.97 -0.75
CA GLN A 14 -12.47 15.96 -1.52
C GLN A 14 -11.90 14.55 -1.73
N VAL A 15 -11.97 13.66 -0.73
CA VAL A 15 -11.50 12.26 -0.88
C VAL A 15 -12.27 11.55 -1.99
N ARG A 16 -13.59 11.76 -2.05
CA ARG A 16 -14.44 11.19 -3.10
C ARG A 16 -14.07 11.73 -4.49
N SER A 17 -13.84 13.03 -4.62
CA SER A 17 -13.42 13.64 -5.89
C SER A 17 -12.05 13.13 -6.34
N ILE A 18 -11.10 12.92 -5.41
CA ILE A 18 -9.79 12.38 -5.73
C ILE A 18 -9.89 10.92 -6.19
N LEU A 19 -10.70 10.09 -5.51
CA LEU A 19 -10.95 8.71 -5.95
C LEU A 19 -11.59 8.67 -7.35
N PHE A 20 -12.56 9.54 -7.62
CA PHE A 20 -13.19 9.63 -8.93
C PHE A 20 -12.17 10.02 -10.02
N THR A 21 -11.33 11.02 -9.74
CA THR A 21 -10.24 11.44 -10.64
C THR A 21 -9.24 10.30 -10.87
N ARG A 22 -8.86 9.57 -9.82
CA ARG A 22 -7.98 8.40 -9.89
C ARG A 22 -8.56 7.32 -10.82
N SER A 23 -9.85 7.02 -10.70
CA SER A 23 -10.53 6.05 -11.58
C SER A 23 -10.50 6.49 -13.05
N ILE A 24 -10.72 7.77 -13.33
CA ILE A 24 -10.61 8.32 -14.69
C ILE A 24 -9.16 8.19 -15.22
N LEU A 25 -8.17 8.56 -14.42
CA LEU A 25 -6.75 8.44 -14.81
C LEU A 25 -6.35 7.00 -15.11
N PHE A 26 -6.88 6.02 -14.37
CA PHE A 26 -6.67 4.61 -14.68
C PHE A 26 -7.23 4.20 -16.04
N LEU A 27 -8.41 4.69 -16.42
CA LEU A 27 -8.95 4.46 -17.77
C LEU A 27 -8.04 5.07 -18.84
N PHE A 28 -7.53 6.28 -18.61
CA PHE A 28 -6.58 6.92 -19.52
C PHE A 28 -5.26 6.13 -19.64
N ILE A 29 -4.75 5.56 -18.54
CA ILE A 29 -3.59 4.67 -18.58
C ILE A 29 -3.86 3.46 -19.47
N GLY A 30 -5.02 2.83 -19.35
CA GLY A 30 -5.40 1.70 -20.21
C GLY A 30 -5.40 2.05 -21.69
N ILE A 31 -6.03 3.17 -22.05
CA ILE A 31 -6.11 3.65 -23.44
C ILE A 31 -4.72 4.02 -23.99
N THR A 32 -3.95 4.79 -23.23
CA THR A 32 -2.61 5.25 -23.64
C THR A 32 -1.59 4.12 -23.70
N TYR A 33 -1.74 3.10 -22.83
CA TYR A 33 -0.95 1.88 -22.90
C TYR A 33 -1.21 1.09 -24.20
N ILE A 34 -2.48 0.95 -24.62
CA ILE A 34 -2.81 0.28 -25.89
C ILE A 34 -2.21 1.07 -27.08
N ALA A 35 -2.38 2.39 -27.10
CA ALA A 35 -1.78 3.25 -28.13
C ALA A 35 -0.25 3.12 -28.17
N MET A 36 0.40 3.05 -26.99
CA MET A 36 1.85 2.83 -26.87
C MET A 36 2.28 1.47 -27.44
N LEU A 37 1.52 0.39 -27.17
CA LEU A 37 1.79 -0.93 -27.74
C LEU A 37 1.67 -0.95 -29.27
N ASN A 38 0.83 -0.07 -29.84
CA ASN A 38 0.68 0.12 -31.28
C ASN A 38 1.75 1.05 -31.89
N GLY A 39 2.71 1.54 -31.10
CA GLY A 39 3.81 2.39 -31.57
C GLY A 39 3.46 3.87 -31.73
N GLU A 40 2.32 4.32 -31.19
CA GLU A 40 1.91 5.73 -31.27
C GLU A 40 2.69 6.59 -30.26
N ALA A 41 3.39 7.62 -30.73
CA ALA A 41 4.16 8.54 -29.88
C ALA A 41 3.30 9.32 -28.87
N THR A 42 2.02 9.54 -29.20
CA THR A 42 1.01 10.11 -28.29
C THR A 42 0.69 9.15 -27.13
N GLY A 43 0.83 7.84 -27.34
CA GLY A 43 0.60 6.80 -26.33
C GLY A 43 1.62 6.86 -25.20
N SER A 44 2.92 6.95 -25.49
CA SER A 44 3.96 7.01 -24.47
C SER A 44 3.89 8.29 -23.62
N GLY A 45 3.68 9.45 -24.27
CA GLY A 45 3.51 10.73 -23.57
C GLY A 45 2.26 10.74 -22.69
N GLY A 46 1.13 10.27 -23.23
CA GLY A 46 -0.12 10.16 -22.48
C GLY A 46 -0.04 9.19 -21.31
N PHE A 47 0.67 8.07 -21.46
CA PHE A 47 0.89 7.09 -20.40
C PHE A 47 1.67 7.70 -19.23
N MET A 48 2.80 8.36 -19.51
CA MET A 48 3.63 8.98 -18.46
C MET A 48 2.88 10.07 -17.69
N ILE A 49 2.13 10.93 -18.39
CA ILE A 49 1.35 12.00 -17.74
C ILE A 49 0.26 11.39 -16.85
N SER A 50 -0.46 10.39 -17.34
CA SER A 50 -1.55 9.75 -16.60
C SER A 50 -1.01 9.00 -15.38
N PHE A 51 0.14 8.35 -15.50
CA PHE A 51 0.83 7.66 -14.42
C PHE A 51 1.31 8.64 -13.33
N LEU A 52 1.91 9.77 -13.71
CA LEU A 52 2.28 10.83 -12.76
C LEU A 52 1.05 11.41 -12.06
N GLY A 53 -0.03 11.67 -12.80
CA GLY A 53 -1.31 12.11 -12.25
C GLY A 53 -1.84 11.13 -11.21
N LEU A 54 -1.77 9.83 -11.51
CA LEU A 54 -2.21 8.77 -10.61
C LEU A 54 -1.40 8.76 -9.31
N ILE A 55 -0.06 8.84 -9.37
CA ILE A 55 0.79 8.99 -8.18
C ILE A 55 0.37 10.21 -7.36
N MET A 56 0.16 11.35 -8.02
CA MET A 56 -0.28 12.57 -7.34
C MET A 56 -1.64 12.41 -6.65
N THR A 57 -2.57 11.61 -7.20
CA THR A 57 -3.83 11.33 -6.48
C THR A 57 -3.62 10.58 -5.17
N PHE A 58 -2.61 9.72 -5.05
CA PHE A 58 -2.29 9.06 -3.77
C PHE A 58 -1.70 10.05 -2.77
N VAL A 59 -0.80 10.92 -3.23
CA VAL A 59 -0.20 12.00 -2.42
C VAL A 59 -1.29 12.95 -1.89
N PHE A 60 -2.14 13.48 -2.78
CA PHE A 60 -3.20 14.40 -2.39
C PHE A 60 -4.24 13.76 -1.49
N ASN A 61 -4.63 12.51 -1.74
CA ASN A 61 -5.59 11.84 -0.87
C ASN A 61 -5.02 11.63 0.53
N GLY A 62 -3.77 11.15 0.62
CA GLY A 62 -3.06 11.01 1.89
C GLY A 62 -2.97 12.34 2.65
N TYR A 63 -2.65 13.43 1.95
CA TYR A 63 -2.62 14.79 2.52
C TYR A 63 -3.99 15.23 3.04
N VAL A 64 -5.05 15.14 2.21
CA VAL A 64 -6.41 15.56 2.57
C VAL A 64 -6.91 14.79 3.77
N ILE A 65 -6.63 13.49 3.85
CA ILE A 65 -6.99 12.67 5.01
C ILE A 65 -6.15 13.12 6.21
N ARG A 66 -4.81 13.18 6.11
CA ARG A 66 -3.92 13.46 7.25
C ARG A 66 -4.05 14.86 7.83
N SER A 67 -4.19 15.88 6.98
CA SER A 67 -4.23 17.31 7.35
C SER A 67 -5.37 17.66 8.29
N GLY A 68 -6.49 16.92 8.26
CA GLY A 68 -7.58 17.14 9.19
C GLY A 68 -7.82 16.03 10.21
N MET A 69 -6.89 15.08 10.35
CA MET A 69 -6.91 14.15 11.48
C MET A 69 -6.55 14.87 12.78
N ASP A 70 -5.73 15.93 12.71
CA ASP A 70 -5.36 16.78 13.83
C ASP A 70 -5.68 18.26 13.57
N PRO A 71 -6.88 18.75 13.98
CA PRO A 71 -7.25 20.15 13.81
C PRO A 71 -6.39 21.13 14.61
N LYS A 72 -5.75 20.68 15.71
CA LYS A 72 -4.89 21.53 16.56
C LYS A 72 -3.51 21.74 15.91
N LYS A 73 -3.07 20.79 15.08
CA LYS A 73 -1.79 20.83 14.36
C LYS A 73 -2.03 20.51 12.88
N PRO A 74 -2.65 21.42 12.11
CA PRO A 74 -2.89 21.22 10.70
C PRO A 74 -1.56 21.07 9.96
N VAL A 75 -1.56 20.19 8.98
CA VAL A 75 -0.37 19.84 8.21
C VAL A 75 -0.32 20.71 6.96
N ASP A 76 0.79 21.38 6.73
CA ASP A 76 1.07 22.08 5.48
C ASP A 76 1.42 21.09 4.35
N PHE A 77 0.95 21.36 3.13
CA PHE A 77 1.18 20.47 1.99
C PHE A 77 2.66 20.37 1.62
N GLY A 78 3.42 21.47 1.65
CA GLY A 78 4.84 21.47 1.32
C GLY A 78 5.62 20.58 2.30
N ASN A 79 5.37 20.73 3.59
CA ASN A 79 5.98 19.88 4.61
C ASN A 79 5.57 18.41 4.49
N TYR A 80 4.29 18.13 4.18
CA TYR A 80 3.81 16.77 3.94
C TYR A 80 4.49 16.13 2.73
N PHE A 81 4.66 16.89 1.65
CA PHE A 81 5.31 16.43 0.43
C PHE A 81 6.80 16.11 0.67
N VAL A 82 7.52 16.99 1.36
CA VAL A 82 8.92 16.75 1.77
C VAL A 82 9.01 15.50 2.64
N PHE A 83 8.10 15.32 3.59
CA PHE A 83 8.04 14.10 4.41
C PHE A 83 7.83 12.85 3.54
N LEU A 84 6.90 12.87 2.58
CA LEU A 84 6.65 11.72 1.70
C LEU A 84 7.85 11.39 0.82
N PHE A 85 8.58 12.40 0.34
CA PHE A 85 9.82 12.19 -0.41
C PHE A 85 10.89 11.50 0.46
N LEU A 86 11.08 11.97 1.69
CA LEU A 86 11.99 11.33 2.65
C LEU A 86 11.53 9.91 3.03
N LEU A 87 10.23 9.69 3.16
CA LEU A 87 9.64 8.37 3.38
C LEU A 87 9.93 7.44 2.20
N ALA A 88 9.79 7.91 0.96
CA ALA A 88 10.10 7.10 -0.23
C ALA A 88 11.58 6.68 -0.25
N ILE A 89 12.51 7.61 0.03
CA ILE A 89 13.94 7.29 0.15
C ILE A 89 14.17 6.26 1.27
N PHE A 90 13.56 6.48 2.44
CA PHE A 90 13.66 5.53 3.55
C PHE A 90 13.15 4.14 3.16
N LEU A 91 12.02 4.04 2.47
CA LEU A 91 11.44 2.77 2.04
C LEU A 91 12.33 2.06 1.00
N ILE A 92 12.95 2.79 0.08
CA ILE A 92 13.93 2.22 -0.86
C ILE A 92 15.11 1.60 -0.09
N VAL A 93 15.68 2.33 0.85
CA VAL A 93 16.78 1.85 1.70
C VAL A 93 16.34 0.65 2.54
N PHE A 94 15.15 0.71 3.14
CA PHE A 94 14.58 -0.35 3.95
C PHE A 94 14.37 -1.63 3.14
N VAL A 95 13.78 -1.54 1.95
CA VAL A 95 13.59 -2.68 1.05
C VAL A 95 14.93 -3.27 0.62
N PHE A 96 15.92 -2.43 0.29
CA PHE A 96 17.26 -2.91 -0.06
C PHE A 96 17.93 -3.66 1.10
N LEU A 97 17.83 -3.15 2.32
CA LEU A 97 18.32 -3.84 3.52
C LEU A 97 17.58 -5.16 3.75
N LEU A 98 16.27 -5.20 3.57
CA LEU A 98 15.50 -6.44 3.67
C LEU A 98 15.96 -7.47 2.63
N PHE A 99 16.21 -7.07 1.38
CA PHE A 99 16.73 -8.00 0.37
C PHE A 99 18.06 -8.61 0.79
N ILE A 100 19.00 -7.81 1.29
CA ILE A 100 20.29 -8.29 1.81
C ILE A 100 20.08 -9.27 2.98
N LEU A 101 19.16 -8.96 3.90
CA LEU A 101 18.87 -9.81 5.06
C LEU A 101 18.15 -11.11 4.67
N MET A 102 17.36 -11.10 3.59
CA MET A 102 16.61 -12.25 3.11
C MET A 102 17.43 -13.17 2.19
N GLU A 103 18.47 -12.64 1.55
CA GLU A 103 19.35 -13.38 0.63
C GLU A 103 19.84 -14.74 1.21
N PRO A 104 20.28 -14.84 2.48
CA PRO A 104 20.69 -16.12 3.07
C PRO A 104 19.54 -17.13 3.23
N PHE A 105 18.29 -16.65 3.37
CA PHE A 105 17.12 -17.46 3.64
C PHE A 105 16.42 -17.95 2.37
N ILE A 106 16.59 -17.23 1.25
CA ILE A 106 16.03 -17.64 -0.04
C ILE A 106 16.79 -18.86 -0.58
N GLY A 107 18.04 -19.07 -0.16
CA GLY A 107 18.86 -20.23 -0.50
C GLY A 107 19.32 -20.19 -1.96
N SER A 108 20.61 -20.44 -2.21
CA SER A 108 21.21 -20.40 -3.55
C SER A 108 20.46 -21.29 -4.56
N GLN A 109 19.87 -22.40 -4.11
CA GLN A 109 19.10 -23.32 -4.94
C GLN A 109 17.80 -22.71 -5.51
N ASN A 110 17.03 -21.93 -4.74
CA ASN A 110 15.80 -21.32 -5.27
C ASN A 110 16.10 -20.17 -6.24
N LEU A 111 17.20 -19.44 -5.99
CA LEU A 111 17.74 -18.43 -6.90
C LEU A 111 18.23 -19.06 -8.21
N GLU A 112 18.84 -20.25 -8.14
CA GLU A 112 19.28 -20.99 -9.33
C GLU A 112 18.11 -21.61 -10.10
N ILE A 113 17.05 -22.06 -9.42
CA ILE A 113 15.79 -22.51 -10.04
C ILE A 113 15.11 -21.33 -10.75
N LEU A 114 15.03 -20.15 -10.11
CA LEU A 114 14.51 -18.92 -10.72
C LEU A 114 15.27 -18.55 -12.00
N LYS A 115 16.61 -18.53 -11.94
CA LYS A 115 17.45 -18.23 -13.11
C LYS A 115 17.27 -19.24 -14.25
N LYS A 116 17.27 -20.54 -13.93
CA LYS A 116 17.06 -21.61 -14.93
C LYS A 116 15.67 -21.54 -15.56
N GLN A 117 14.66 -21.10 -14.80
CA GLN A 117 13.29 -20.95 -15.31
C GLN A 117 13.14 -19.70 -16.18
N GLU A 118 13.74 -18.57 -15.80
CA GLU A 118 13.82 -17.36 -16.64
C GLU A 118 14.59 -17.59 -17.95
N GLU A 119 15.65 -18.41 -17.92
CA GLU A 119 16.46 -18.74 -19.09
C GLU A 119 15.78 -19.75 -20.04
N ALA A 120 14.95 -20.66 -19.52
CA ALA A 120 14.35 -21.75 -20.31
C ALA A 120 12.98 -21.41 -20.91
N ASP A 121 12.08 -20.80 -20.14
CA ASP A 121 10.77 -20.36 -20.62
C ASP A 121 10.18 -19.26 -19.70
N PRO A 122 10.29 -17.98 -20.09
CA PRO A 122 9.76 -16.85 -19.31
C PRO A 122 8.24 -16.88 -19.11
N LYS A 123 7.52 -17.71 -19.87
CA LYS A 123 6.06 -17.82 -19.82
C LYS A 123 5.59 -19.04 -19.03
N ALA A 124 6.50 -19.92 -18.61
CA ALA A 124 6.14 -21.04 -17.77
C ALA A 124 5.65 -20.55 -16.39
N PRO A 125 4.56 -21.14 -15.84
CA PRO A 125 4.10 -20.78 -14.51
C PRO A 125 5.19 -21.07 -13.46
N PHE A 126 5.35 -20.18 -12.49
CA PHE A 126 6.25 -20.39 -11.36
C PHE A 126 5.93 -21.72 -10.64
N SER A 127 6.96 -22.38 -10.11
CA SER A 127 6.73 -23.58 -9.31
C SER A 127 5.86 -23.26 -8.09
N PRO A 128 5.05 -24.22 -7.59
CA PRO A 128 4.22 -24.01 -6.40
C PRO A 128 5.00 -23.53 -5.17
N GLU A 129 6.26 -23.94 -5.03
CA GLU A 129 7.18 -23.53 -3.97
C GLU A 129 7.54 -22.05 -4.08
N LEU A 130 7.83 -21.56 -5.29
CA LEU A 130 8.11 -20.14 -5.55
C LEU A 130 6.87 -19.26 -5.34
N ILE A 131 5.69 -19.75 -5.71
CA ILE A 131 4.42 -19.05 -5.43
C ILE A 131 4.19 -18.94 -3.92
N ARG A 132 4.42 -20.01 -3.15
CA ARG A 132 4.28 -19.98 -1.69
C ARG A 132 5.30 -19.05 -1.05
N LEU A 133 6.57 -19.12 -1.47
CA LEU A 133 7.63 -18.26 -0.95
C LEU A 133 7.33 -16.79 -1.23
N SER A 134 6.95 -16.44 -2.46
CA SER A 134 6.57 -15.07 -2.81
C SER A 134 5.38 -14.58 -1.98
N LEU A 135 4.33 -15.39 -1.80
CA LEU A 135 3.19 -15.02 -0.95
C LEU A 135 3.60 -14.76 0.51
N ILE A 136 4.48 -15.58 1.07
CA ILE A 136 5.01 -15.38 2.44
C ILE A 136 5.81 -14.07 2.50
N ILE A 137 6.68 -13.82 1.53
CA ILE A 137 7.49 -12.59 1.46
C ILE A 137 6.56 -11.36 1.37
N PHE A 138 5.58 -11.38 0.47
CA PHE A 138 4.59 -10.31 0.33
C PHE A 138 3.79 -10.09 1.62
N PHE A 139 3.40 -11.16 2.31
CA PHE A 139 2.67 -11.07 3.57
C PHE A 139 3.52 -10.44 4.68
N VAL A 140 4.75 -10.93 4.87
CA VAL A 140 5.66 -10.44 5.91
C VAL A 140 6.07 -8.99 5.66
N MET A 141 6.48 -8.68 4.43
CA MET A 141 6.88 -7.33 4.05
C MET A 141 5.70 -6.37 4.15
N GLY A 142 4.54 -6.75 3.61
CA GLY A 142 3.32 -5.95 3.70
C GLY A 142 2.91 -5.70 5.16
N SER A 143 2.95 -6.72 6.02
CA SER A 143 2.69 -6.56 7.45
C SER A 143 3.66 -5.58 8.10
N ALA A 144 4.97 -5.73 7.86
CA ALA A 144 5.99 -4.81 8.38
C ALA A 144 5.72 -3.35 7.95
N LEU A 145 5.41 -3.13 6.68
CA LEU A 145 5.09 -1.80 6.17
C LEU A 145 3.81 -1.22 6.81
N TYR A 146 2.78 -2.04 7.01
CA TYR A 146 1.54 -1.63 7.69
C TYR A 146 1.73 -1.33 9.18
N TYR A 147 2.76 -1.87 9.82
CA TYR A 147 3.13 -1.47 11.19
C TYR A 147 3.97 -0.19 11.23
N ILE A 148 4.91 -0.03 10.31
CA ILE A 148 5.93 1.03 10.37
C ILE A 148 5.41 2.34 9.77
N ILE A 149 4.83 2.29 8.57
CA ILE A 149 4.44 3.49 7.82
C ILE A 149 3.43 4.36 8.59
N PRO A 150 2.38 3.82 9.24
CA PRO A 150 1.42 4.66 9.95
C PRO A 150 2.02 5.43 11.13
N ILE A 151 3.05 4.90 11.79
CA ILE A 151 3.80 5.60 12.85
C ILE A 151 4.52 6.80 12.25
N PHE A 152 5.14 6.63 11.08
CA PHE A 152 5.84 7.72 10.41
C PHE A 152 4.86 8.79 9.94
N LEU A 153 3.70 8.37 9.42
CA LEU A 153 2.61 9.27 9.01
C LEU A 153 1.98 10.01 10.20
N SER A 154 1.88 9.40 11.38
CA SER A 154 1.34 10.06 12.57
C SER A 154 2.27 11.18 13.01
N LYS A 155 3.59 10.94 12.99
CA LYS A 155 4.61 11.92 13.41
C LYS A 155 5.07 12.89 12.33
N LEU A 156 4.80 12.57 11.06
CA LEU A 156 5.33 13.29 9.89
C LEU A 156 6.85 13.48 9.96
N SER A 157 7.54 12.49 10.51
CA SER A 157 8.98 12.51 10.70
C SER A 157 9.49 11.07 10.86
N ILE A 158 10.47 10.71 10.03
CA ILE A 158 11.12 9.39 10.09
C ILE A 158 11.83 9.21 11.43
N LEU A 159 12.60 10.20 11.88
CA LEU A 159 13.35 10.12 13.13
C LEU A 159 12.45 9.98 14.36
N LYS A 160 11.39 10.80 14.47
CA LYS A 160 10.45 10.69 15.59
C LYS A 160 9.69 9.36 15.54
N GLY A 161 9.30 8.93 14.35
CA GLY A 161 8.62 7.66 14.16
C GLY A 161 9.48 6.45 14.55
N LEU A 162 10.77 6.44 14.18
CA LEU A 162 11.72 5.41 14.60
C LEU A 162 11.88 5.36 16.12
N ARG A 163 11.93 6.52 16.78
CA ARG A 163 12.03 6.61 18.24
C ARG A 163 10.78 6.06 18.94
N GLU A 164 9.60 6.25 18.37
CA GLU A 164 8.35 5.79 18.95
C GLU A 164 7.97 4.35 18.57
N LEU A 165 8.60 3.81 17.53
CA LEU A 165 8.35 2.47 17.02
C LEU A 165 8.25 1.40 18.12
N PRO A 166 9.20 1.30 19.09
CA PRO A 166 9.15 0.28 20.12
C PRO A 166 7.94 0.41 21.04
N ASN A 167 7.49 1.65 21.30
CA ASN A 167 6.35 1.91 22.17
C ASN A 167 5.04 1.54 21.47
N CYS A 168 4.89 1.93 20.20
CA CYS A 168 3.72 1.57 19.41
C CYS A 168 3.62 0.06 19.17
N LEU A 169 4.73 -0.64 18.92
CA LEU A 169 4.72 -2.09 18.68
C LEU A 169 4.38 -2.93 19.92
N ARG A 170 4.52 -2.35 21.12
CA ARG A 170 4.10 -3.01 22.38
C ARG A 170 2.59 -2.91 22.64
N ASP A 171 1.89 -2.04 21.92
CA ASP A 171 0.47 -1.83 22.07
C ASP A 171 -0.33 -2.87 21.25
N PRO A 172 -0.99 -3.84 21.90
CA PRO A 172 -1.72 -4.90 21.19
C PRO A 172 -2.88 -4.33 20.36
N ASP A 173 -3.48 -3.22 20.80
CA ASP A 173 -4.58 -2.59 20.06
C ASP A 173 -4.07 -1.94 18.76
N TYR A 174 -2.88 -1.34 18.80
CA TYR A 174 -2.22 -0.82 17.60
C TYR A 174 -1.86 -1.95 16.63
N PHE A 175 -1.43 -3.09 17.16
CA PHE A 175 -1.14 -4.27 16.34
C PHE A 175 -2.38 -4.71 15.54
N VAL A 176 -3.53 -4.83 16.20
CA VAL A 176 -4.80 -5.18 15.55
C VAL A 176 -5.24 -4.09 14.56
N ALA A 177 -5.13 -2.83 14.95
CA ALA A 177 -5.49 -1.69 14.10
C ALA A 177 -4.66 -1.64 12.80
N SER A 178 -3.39 -2.03 12.87
CA SER A 178 -2.46 -2.08 11.73
C SER A 178 -2.65 -3.31 10.85
N LEU A 179 -2.82 -4.49 11.45
CA LEU A 179 -2.89 -5.75 10.71
C LEU A 179 -4.23 -5.95 10.00
N SER A 180 -5.33 -5.54 10.63
CA SER A 180 -6.68 -5.73 10.10
C SER A 180 -6.86 -5.15 8.68
N PRO A 181 -6.52 -3.86 8.40
CA PRO A 181 -6.61 -3.32 7.04
C PRO A 181 -5.68 -4.05 6.05
N PHE A 182 -4.48 -4.48 6.48
CA PHE A 182 -3.59 -5.26 5.63
C PHE A 182 -4.20 -6.61 5.23
N VAL A 183 -4.77 -7.34 6.19
CA VAL A 183 -5.42 -8.64 5.93
C VAL A 183 -6.59 -8.50 4.97
N ILE A 184 -7.39 -7.43 5.09
CA ILE A 184 -8.48 -7.13 4.15
C ILE A 184 -7.96 -6.98 2.71
N LEU A 185 -6.81 -6.32 2.53
CA LEU A 185 -6.19 -6.14 1.22
C LEU A 185 -5.50 -7.41 0.71
N PHE A 186 -4.84 -8.15 1.60
CA PHE A 186 -4.05 -9.32 1.24
C PHE A 186 -4.93 -10.53 0.89
N PHE A 187 -6.05 -10.72 1.58
CA PHE A 187 -6.86 -11.93 1.44
C PHE A 187 -7.37 -12.16 -0.01
N PRO A 188 -7.86 -11.15 -0.75
CA PRO A 188 -8.23 -11.34 -2.15
C PRO A 188 -7.03 -11.67 -3.05
N ILE A 189 -5.85 -11.10 -2.77
CA ILE A 189 -4.61 -11.42 -3.49
C ILE A 189 -4.23 -12.89 -3.26
N LEU A 190 -4.33 -13.36 -2.02
CA LEU A 190 -4.13 -14.77 -1.69
C LEU A 190 -5.10 -15.67 -2.45
N LEU A 191 -6.41 -15.35 -2.45
CA LEU A 191 -7.40 -16.11 -3.21
C LEU A 191 -7.06 -16.16 -4.71
N ARG A 192 -6.65 -15.04 -5.30
CA ARG A 192 -6.26 -14.98 -6.72
C ARG A 192 -5.05 -15.85 -7.01
N ALA A 193 -4.06 -15.87 -6.11
CA ALA A 193 -2.89 -16.73 -6.24
C ALA A 193 -3.23 -18.22 -6.08
N LEU A 194 -4.24 -18.58 -5.27
CA LEU A 194 -4.67 -19.97 -5.12
C LEU A 194 -5.38 -20.49 -6.38
N ILE A 195 -6.13 -19.64 -7.08
CA ILE A 195 -6.86 -20.02 -8.30
C ILE A 195 -6.06 -19.80 -9.59
N SER A 196 -4.89 -19.14 -9.53
CA SER A 196 -4.13 -18.73 -10.73
C SER A 196 -3.65 -19.89 -11.60
N ASN A 197 -3.53 -21.10 -11.02
CA ASN A 197 -3.11 -22.30 -11.75
C ASN A 197 -4.23 -22.89 -12.63
N SER A 198 -5.47 -22.42 -12.48
CA SER A 198 -6.61 -22.82 -13.32
C SER A 198 -7.02 -21.66 -14.21
N LYS A 199 -6.70 -21.77 -15.51
CA LYS A 199 -7.16 -20.81 -16.52
C LYS A 199 -8.68 -20.71 -16.56
N GLU A 200 -9.38 -21.83 -16.43
CA GLU A 200 -10.85 -21.87 -16.38
C GLU A 200 -11.40 -21.09 -15.18
N MET A 201 -10.79 -21.20 -13.98
CA MET A 201 -11.23 -20.42 -12.83
C MET A 201 -10.91 -18.94 -12.98
N MET A 202 -9.77 -18.59 -13.56
CA MET A 202 -9.38 -17.20 -13.83
C MET A 202 -10.32 -16.52 -14.85
N ASP A 203 -10.71 -17.26 -15.90
CA ASP A 203 -11.61 -16.77 -16.95
C ASP A 203 -13.10 -16.85 -16.54
N SER A 204 -13.42 -17.58 -15.45
CA SER A 204 -14.78 -17.69 -14.92
C SER A 204 -15.33 -16.35 -14.39
N PHE A 205 -16.66 -16.26 -14.30
CA PHE A 205 -17.35 -15.13 -13.67
C PHE A 205 -16.81 -14.81 -12.27
N PHE A 206 -16.48 -15.83 -11.48
CA PHE A 206 -15.90 -15.65 -10.15
C PHE A 206 -14.49 -15.04 -10.20
N GLY A 207 -13.62 -15.53 -11.10
CA GLY A 207 -12.27 -15.01 -11.29
C GLY A 207 -12.25 -13.54 -11.74
N GLN A 208 -13.21 -13.17 -12.60
CA GLN A 208 -13.40 -11.77 -13.03
C GLN A 208 -13.88 -10.87 -11.88
N ILE A 209 -14.86 -11.32 -11.09
CA ILE A 209 -15.31 -10.59 -9.89
C ILE A 209 -14.14 -10.37 -8.92
N LEU A 210 -13.37 -11.43 -8.65
CA LEU A 210 -12.22 -11.34 -7.73
C LEU A 210 -11.18 -10.34 -8.23
N SER A 211 -10.92 -10.29 -9.54
CA SER A 211 -10.02 -9.32 -10.15
C SER A 211 -10.51 -7.88 -9.99
N ILE A 212 -11.83 -7.64 -10.13
CA ILE A 212 -12.44 -6.33 -9.89
C ILE A 212 -12.32 -5.93 -8.41
N ILE A 213 -12.55 -6.86 -7.47
CA ILE A 213 -12.41 -6.61 -6.04
C ILE A 213 -10.97 -6.23 -5.70
N ILE A 214 -9.99 -6.99 -6.18
CA ILE A 214 -8.56 -6.71 -5.96
C ILE A 214 -8.20 -5.34 -6.52
N PHE A 215 -8.66 -5.04 -7.74
CA PHE A 215 -8.45 -3.74 -8.35
C PHE A 215 -9.01 -2.61 -7.48
N PHE A 216 -10.26 -2.73 -7.00
CA PHE A 216 -10.88 -1.75 -6.12
C PHE A 216 -10.11 -1.57 -4.79
N LEU A 217 -9.61 -2.66 -4.21
CA LEU A 217 -8.84 -2.63 -2.97
C LEU A 217 -7.47 -1.95 -3.16
N ILE A 218 -6.77 -2.23 -4.27
CA ILE A 218 -5.53 -1.53 -4.63
C ILE A 218 -5.81 -0.03 -4.85
N MET A 219 -6.91 0.28 -5.52
CA MET A 219 -7.36 1.66 -5.78
C MET A 219 -7.65 2.46 -4.51
N THR A 220 -7.90 1.79 -3.38
CA THR A 220 -8.27 2.41 -2.11
C THR A 220 -7.27 2.09 -0.99
N ALA A 221 -6.13 1.48 -1.31
CA ALA A 221 -5.16 1.00 -0.34
C ALA A 221 -4.61 2.11 0.58
N ASP A 222 -4.46 3.34 0.07
CA ASP A 222 -4.06 4.51 0.86
C ASP A 222 -5.07 4.87 1.96
N ILE A 223 -6.37 4.66 1.71
CA ILE A 223 -7.42 4.86 2.72
C ILE A 223 -7.28 3.82 3.83
N TYR A 224 -7.01 2.56 3.50
CA TYR A 224 -6.81 1.52 4.52
C TYR A 224 -5.51 1.74 5.30
N LEU A 225 -4.43 2.17 4.64
CA LEU A 225 -3.14 2.48 5.26
C LEU A 225 -3.21 3.66 6.24
N GLN A 226 -4.15 4.58 6.05
CA GLN A 226 -4.32 5.74 6.95
C GLN A 226 -5.13 5.43 8.22
N TYR A 227 -5.81 4.29 8.29
CA TYR A 227 -6.56 3.91 9.50
C TYR A 227 -5.69 3.78 10.76
N PRO A 228 -4.53 3.09 10.74
CA PRO A 228 -3.69 2.98 11.94
C PRO A 228 -3.07 4.33 12.31
N THR A 229 -2.81 5.21 11.34
CA THR A 229 -2.40 6.61 11.58
C THR A 229 -3.47 7.36 12.36
N TYR A 230 -4.74 7.22 11.93
CA TYR A 230 -5.88 7.81 12.61
C TYR A 230 -6.01 7.29 14.04
N TYR A 231 -5.85 5.98 14.24
CA TYR A 231 -5.87 5.35 15.57
C TYR A 231 -4.83 5.98 16.51
N LEU A 232 -3.57 6.09 16.08
CA LEU A 232 -2.49 6.66 16.89
C LEU A 232 -2.79 8.11 17.30
N LEU A 233 -3.20 8.95 16.36
CA LEU A 233 -3.50 10.36 16.63
C LEU A 233 -4.71 10.53 17.56
N LYS A 234 -5.73 9.67 17.44
CA LYS A 234 -6.88 9.71 18.35
C LYS A 234 -6.52 9.27 19.77
N LYS A 235 -5.61 8.29 19.91
CA LYS A 235 -5.12 7.81 21.20
C LYS A 235 -4.28 8.86 21.91
N GLU A 236 -3.39 9.52 21.19
CA GLU A 236 -2.57 10.62 21.73
C GLU A 236 -3.42 11.77 22.27
N LYS A 237 -4.43 12.22 21.52
CA LYS A 237 -5.34 13.28 21.99
C LYS A 237 -6.09 12.92 23.26
N LYS A 238 -6.56 11.68 23.38
CA LYS A 238 -7.21 11.21 24.62
C LYS A 238 -6.25 11.25 25.80
N SER A 239 -4.98 10.87 25.59
CA SER A 239 -3.96 10.94 26.64
C SER A 239 -3.60 12.38 27.03
N GLU A 240 -3.65 13.33 26.10
CA GLU A 240 -3.42 14.76 26.38
C GLU A 240 -4.61 15.41 27.11
N GLU A 241 -5.84 14.91 26.87
CA GLU A 241 -7.08 15.44 27.46
C GLU A 241 -7.38 14.85 28.86
N ASP A 242 -6.89 13.64 29.17
CA ASP A 242 -7.01 12.99 30.49
C ASP A 242 -5.63 12.66 31.12
N PRO A 243 -4.87 13.66 31.61
CA PRO A 243 -3.52 13.44 32.17
C PRO A 243 -3.47 12.69 33.51
N ILE A 244 -4.62 12.30 34.08
CA ILE A 244 -4.74 11.74 35.45
C ILE A 244 -4.81 10.19 35.46
N SER A 245 -4.75 9.52 34.31
CA SER A 245 -4.70 8.04 34.24
C SER A 245 -3.32 7.51 33.83
N ASN A 246 -2.33 7.69 34.71
CA ASN A 246 -1.12 6.85 34.79
C ASN A 246 -0.74 6.68 36.25
#